data_AF-A0A1F6V0P4-F1
#
_entry.id   AF-A0A1F6V0P4-F1
#
_cell.length_a   1.000
_cell.length_b   1.000
_cell.length_c   1.000
_cell.angle_alpha   90.00
_cell.angle_beta   90.00
_cell.angle_gamma   90.00
#
_symmetry.space_group_name_H-M   'P 1'
#
loop_
_entity.id
_entity.type
_entity.pdbx_description
1 polymer ?
#
loop_
_entity_poly.entity_id
_entity_poly.type
_entity_poly.pdbx_seq_one_letter_code
_entity_poly.pdbx_strand_id
1 'polypeptide(L)'
;MQFKVPQFLEIEDKIFGPFTFKEFVYLAGGAGLCFVIYRLLGIWLGAIPILLAAGFSLLLTFYKPNNKPFINMLQAGFNYLTQSKLYVWKERRQKISARNRAGGGMNEMNKVPGDFEIRLSGNKLRDLAWSLDVLDLKKEK
;
A
#
# COMPACT_ATOMS: atom_id res chain seq x y z
N MET A 1 25.35 15.03 18.81
CA MET A 1 25.59 15.84 17.60
C MET A 1 24.41 15.63 16.66
N GLN A 2 23.73 16.69 16.23
CA GLN A 2 22.63 16.61 15.26
C GLN A 2 23.20 16.92 13.86
N PHE A 3 23.13 15.96 12.95
CA PHE A 3 23.57 16.14 11.56
C PHE A 3 22.39 16.61 10.72
N LYS A 4 22.59 17.66 9.92
CA LYS A 4 21.60 18.06 8.90
C LYS A 4 21.70 17.07 7.75
N VAL A 5 20.63 16.33 7.49
CA VAL A 5 20.56 15.41 6.36
C VAL A 5 20.21 16.22 5.11
N PRO A 6 21.01 16.16 4.04
CA PRO A 6 20.69 16.82 2.78
C PRO A 6 19.45 16.17 2.15
N GLN A 7 18.52 16.99 1.66
CA GLN A 7 17.23 16.53 1.11
C GLN A 7 17.32 15.90 -0.29
N PHE A 8 18.48 15.93 -0.95
CA PHE A 8 18.65 15.46 -2.33
C PHE A 8 19.28 14.08 -2.46
N LEU A 9 19.37 13.30 -1.38
CA LEU A 9 19.95 11.96 -1.40
C LEU A 9 19.17 10.95 -2.25
N GLU A 10 17.90 11.26 -2.56
CA GLU A 10 17.00 10.37 -3.29
C GLU A 10 17.00 10.63 -4.81
N ILE A 11 17.56 11.75 -5.26
CA ILE A 11 17.63 12.10 -6.68
C ILE A 11 18.94 11.57 -7.23
N GLU A 12 18.86 10.75 -8.30
CA GLU A 12 20.06 10.28 -8.99
C GLU A 12 20.81 11.42 -9.67
N ASP A 13 22.13 11.35 -9.59
CA ASP A 13 23.01 12.28 -10.28
C ASP A 13 22.86 12.14 -11.81
N LYS A 14 22.74 13.30 -12.47
CA LYS A 14 22.69 13.39 -13.93
C LYS A 14 24.11 13.41 -14.48
N ILE A 15 24.60 12.23 -14.86
CA ILE A 15 25.98 12.06 -15.35
C ILE A 15 26.08 12.48 -16.82
N PHE A 16 25.02 12.26 -17.61
CA PHE A 16 25.01 12.50 -19.06
C PHE A 16 24.05 13.62 -19.42
N GLY A 17 24.48 14.87 -19.17
CA GLY A 17 23.70 16.06 -19.49
C GLY A 17 22.35 16.05 -18.75
N PRO A 18 21.19 15.92 -19.44
CA PRO A 18 19.89 15.88 -18.77
C PRO A 18 19.55 14.52 -18.15
N PHE A 19 20.29 13.45 -18.47
CA PHE A 19 19.94 12.07 -18.13
C PHE A 19 20.72 11.53 -16.93
N THR A 20 20.05 10.73 -16.10
CA THR A 20 20.72 9.87 -15.12
C THR A 20 21.41 8.70 -15.80
N PHE A 21 22.29 7.99 -15.07
CA PHE A 21 22.95 6.81 -15.60
C PHE A 21 21.95 5.74 -16.09
N LYS A 22 20.87 5.50 -15.33
CA LYS A 22 19.84 4.52 -15.69
C LYS A 22 19.10 4.90 -16.96
N GLU A 23 18.69 6.17 -17.06
CA GLU A 23 18.02 6.74 -18.23
C GLU A 23 18.89 6.62 -19.49
N PHE A 24 20.19 6.90 -19.37
CA PHE A 24 21.14 6.71 -20.46
C PHE A 24 21.25 5.24 -20.88
N VAL A 25 21.36 4.31 -19.93
CA VAL A 25 21.43 2.86 -20.21
C VAL A 25 20.16 2.37 -20.91
N TYR A 26 18.98 2.88 -20.53
CA TYR A 26 17.74 2.53 -21.23
C TYR A 26 17.74 3.00 -22.67
N LEU A 27 18.11 4.25 -22.94
CA LEU A 27 18.20 4.78 -24.31
C LEU A 27 19.27 4.08 -25.15
N ALA A 28 20.46 3.88 -24.60
CA ALA A 28 21.55 3.19 -25.29
C ALA A 28 21.20 1.72 -25.56
N GLY A 29 20.63 1.03 -24.58
CA GLY A 29 20.14 -0.34 -24.71
C GLY A 29 18.99 -0.46 -25.72
N GLY A 30 18.03 0.46 -25.68
CA GLY A 30 16.92 0.53 -26.63
C GLY A 30 17.39 0.80 -28.06
N ALA A 31 18.30 1.76 -28.25
CA ALA A 31 18.90 2.03 -29.55
C ALA A 31 19.71 0.84 -30.08
N GLY A 32 20.49 0.19 -29.22
CA GLY A 32 21.22 -1.04 -29.55
C GLY A 32 20.28 -2.17 -29.95
N LEU A 33 19.18 -2.37 -29.22
CA LEU A 33 18.19 -3.39 -29.54
C LEU A 33 17.48 -3.09 -30.88
N CYS A 34 17.11 -1.84 -31.13
CA CYS A 34 16.57 -1.41 -32.43
C CYS A 34 17.56 -1.69 -33.58
N PHE A 35 18.85 -1.43 -33.38
CA PHE A 35 19.88 -1.71 -34.37
C PHE A 35 20.02 -3.22 -34.65
N VAL A 36 20.00 -4.05 -33.60
CA VAL A 36 20.04 -5.52 -33.75
C VAL A 36 18.83 -6.02 -34.53
N ILE A 37 17.62 -5.55 -34.21
CA ILE A 37 16.40 -5.93 -34.93
C ILE A 37 16.47 -5.49 -36.39
N TYR A 38 16.90 -4.26 -36.65
CA TYR A 38 17.12 -3.76 -38.00
C TYR A 38 18.11 -4.62 -38.79
N ARG A 39 19.22 -5.02 -38.14
CA ARG A 39 20.25 -5.84 -38.79
C ARG A 39 19.77 -7.26 -39.09
N LEU A 40 18.91 -7.83 -38.26
CA LEU A 40 18.40 -9.20 -38.42
C LEU A 40 17.22 -9.29 -39.41
N LEU A 41 16.24 -8.40 -39.31
CA LEU A 41 14.98 -8.49 -40.06
C LEU A 41 14.89 -7.50 -41.24
N GLY A 42 15.79 -6.51 -41.31
CA GLY A 42 15.68 -5.40 -42.25
C GLY A 42 14.53 -4.43 -41.90
N ILE A 43 14.39 -3.36 -42.68
CA ILE A 43 13.42 -2.29 -42.38
C ILE A 43 11.95 -2.77 -42.52
N TRP A 44 11.66 -3.65 -43.48
CA TRP A 44 10.29 -4.03 -43.83
C TRP A 44 9.62 -4.92 -42.78
N LEU A 45 10.31 -5.97 -42.34
CA LEU A 45 9.83 -6.86 -41.28
C LEU A 45 10.15 -6.29 -39.88
N GLY A 46 11.23 -5.52 -39.76
CA GLY A 46 11.70 -4.96 -38.50
C GLY A 46 10.96 -3.69 -38.05
N ALA A 47 10.24 -2.97 -38.93
CA ALA A 47 9.64 -1.68 -38.57
C ALA A 47 8.73 -1.74 -37.33
N ILE A 48 7.84 -2.75 -37.27
CA ILE A 48 6.91 -2.92 -36.14
C ILE A 48 7.67 -3.20 -34.82
N PRO A 49 8.54 -4.22 -34.73
CA PRO A 49 9.28 -4.48 -33.49
C PRO A 49 10.26 -3.36 -33.13
N ILE A 50 10.86 -2.67 -34.10
CA ILE A 50 11.70 -1.49 -33.85
C ILE A 50 10.89 -0.37 -33.22
N LEU A 51 9.71 -0.06 -33.77
CA LEU A 51 8.85 0.99 -33.24
C LEU A 51 8.41 0.67 -31.80
N LEU A 52 8.07 -0.59 -31.54
CA LEU A 52 7.68 -1.05 -30.21
C LEU A 52 8.85 -0.96 -29.21
N ALA A 53 10.04 -1.40 -29.61
CA ALA A 53 11.25 -1.31 -28.78
C ALA A 53 11.66 0.14 -28.50
N ALA A 54 11.65 0.99 -29.53
CA ALA A 54 11.96 2.41 -29.40
C ALA A 54 10.95 3.13 -28.49
N GLY A 55 9.65 2.89 -28.72
CA GLY A 55 8.58 3.44 -27.88
C GLY A 55 8.71 3.00 -26.42
N PHE A 56 9.01 1.72 -26.18
CA PHE A 56 9.22 1.20 -24.84
C PHE A 56 10.42 1.83 -24.13
N SER A 57 11.55 1.98 -24.84
CA SER A 57 12.75 2.65 -24.31
C SER A 57 12.49 4.12 -23.95
N LEU A 58 11.71 4.84 -24.78
CA LEU A 58 11.32 6.22 -24.51
C LEU A 58 10.38 6.31 -23.31
N LEU A 59 9.41 5.40 -23.18
CA LEU A 59 8.54 5.32 -22.02
C LEU A 59 9.34 5.10 -20.73
N LEU A 60 10.32 4.19 -20.72
CA LEU A 60 11.18 3.97 -19.54
C LEU A 60 11.94 5.23 -19.10
N THR A 61 12.28 6.09 -20.06
CA THR A 61 13.15 7.25 -19.81
C THR A 61 12.35 8.50 -19.43
N PHE A 62 11.30 8.81 -20.19
CA PHE A 62 10.56 10.07 -20.05
C PHE A 62 9.28 9.97 -19.24
N TYR A 63 8.66 8.78 -19.17
CA TYR A 63 7.41 8.63 -18.44
C TYR A 63 7.69 8.45 -16.95
N LYS A 64 7.09 9.31 -16.12
CA LYS A 64 7.29 9.31 -14.66
C LYS A 64 5.94 9.34 -13.94
N PRO A 65 5.25 8.19 -13.80
CA PRO A 65 3.98 8.14 -13.10
C PRO A 65 4.18 8.48 -11.62
N ASN A 66 3.38 9.44 -11.12
CA ASN A 66 3.40 9.88 -9.72
C ASN A 66 4.80 10.30 -9.21
N ASN A 67 5.55 11.03 -10.05
CA ASN A 67 6.93 11.47 -9.76
C ASN A 67 7.92 10.33 -9.47
N LYS A 68 7.62 9.10 -9.89
CA LYS A 68 8.53 7.96 -9.77
C LYS A 68 8.98 7.49 -11.15
N PRO A 69 10.22 6.97 -11.28
CA PRO A 69 10.68 6.31 -12.49
C PRO A 69 9.72 5.19 -12.91
N PHE A 70 9.40 5.10 -14.21
CA PHE A 70 8.48 4.08 -14.74
C PHE A 70 8.93 2.65 -14.43
N ILE A 71 10.24 2.41 -14.32
CA ILE A 71 10.79 1.10 -13.93
C ILE A 71 10.23 0.60 -12.59
N ASN A 72 9.95 1.50 -11.64
CA ASN A 72 9.38 1.12 -10.34
C ASN A 72 7.95 0.61 -10.48
N MET A 73 7.17 1.22 -11.38
CA MET A 73 5.81 0.76 -11.69
C MET A 73 5.85 -0.61 -12.37
N LEU A 74 6.78 -0.80 -13.31
CA LEU A 74 6.97 -2.08 -13.99
C LEU A 74 7.38 -3.19 -13.01
N GLN A 75 8.33 -2.89 -12.11
CA GLN A 75 8.77 -3.80 -11.06
C GLN A 75 7.63 -4.14 -10.10
N ALA A 76 6.84 -3.15 -9.68
CA ALA A 76 5.68 -3.38 -8.82
C ALA A 76 4.62 -4.26 -9.52
N GLY A 77 4.36 -4.02 -10.81
CA GLY A 77 3.47 -4.84 -11.62
C GLY A 77 3.97 -6.28 -11.75
N PHE A 78 5.26 -6.46 -12.04
CA PHE A 78 5.89 -7.78 -12.12
C PHE A 78 5.84 -8.53 -10.79
N ASN A 79 6.18 -7.85 -9.69
CA ASN A 79 6.07 -8.41 -8.34
C ASN A 79 4.62 -8.77 -8.00
N TYR A 80 3.65 -7.95 -8.38
CA TYR A 80 2.23 -8.24 -8.14
C TYR A 80 1.75 -9.48 -8.90
N LEU A 81 2.22 -9.69 -10.13
CA LEU A 81 1.85 -10.85 -10.95
C LEU A 81 2.50 -12.14 -10.44
N THR A 82 3.74 -12.06 -9.95
CA THR A 82 4.51 -13.23 -9.49
C THR A 82 4.25 -13.59 -8.03
N GLN A 83 3.83 -12.64 -7.19
CA GLN A 83 3.64 -12.87 -5.77
C GLN A 83 2.33 -13.61 -5.48
N SER A 84 2.41 -14.61 -4.58
CA SER A 84 1.25 -15.34 -4.09
C SER A 84 0.30 -14.39 -3.34
N LYS A 85 -0.98 -14.35 -3.75
CA LYS A 85 -2.01 -13.52 -3.12
C LYS A 85 -2.53 -14.19 -1.86
N LEU A 86 -1.86 -13.95 -0.73
CA LEU A 86 -2.28 -14.45 0.58
C LEU A 86 -3.28 -13.47 1.20
N TYR A 87 -4.57 -13.81 1.11
CA TYR A 87 -5.63 -13.05 1.76
C TYR A 87 -5.77 -13.51 3.21
N VAL A 88 -5.08 -12.82 4.12
CA VAL A 88 -5.23 -13.07 5.56
C VAL A 88 -6.32 -12.17 6.11
N TRP A 89 -7.44 -12.76 6.52
CA TRP A 89 -8.43 -12.05 7.33
C TRP A 89 -7.87 -11.84 8.73
N LYS A 90 -7.66 -10.57 9.12
CA LYS A 90 -7.27 -10.22 10.48
C LYS A 90 -8.45 -9.60 11.18
N GLU A 91 -9.12 -10.39 12.01
CA GLU A 91 -10.15 -9.91 12.90
C GLU A 91 -9.56 -8.75 13.74
N ARG A 92 -10.15 -7.56 13.60
CA ARG A 92 -9.76 -6.38 14.38
C ARG A 92 -10.25 -6.59 15.81
N ARG A 93 -9.51 -7.38 16.59
CA ARG A 93 -9.63 -7.31 18.05
C ARG A 93 -9.24 -5.90 18.44
N GLN A 94 -10.23 -5.08 18.75
CA GLN A 94 -10.01 -3.80 19.39
C GLN A 94 -9.35 -4.10 20.74
N LYS A 95 -8.01 -4.13 20.76
CA LYS A 95 -7.29 -3.88 21.99
C LYS A 95 -7.63 -2.44 22.35
N ILE A 96 -8.61 -2.28 23.23
CA ILE A 96 -8.78 -1.08 24.03
C ILE A 96 -7.44 -0.91 24.72
N SER A 97 -6.56 -0.12 24.11
CA SER A 97 -5.26 0.19 24.67
C SER A 97 -5.53 0.99 25.92
N ALA A 98 -5.46 0.32 27.07
CA ALA A 98 -5.43 0.94 28.39
C ALA A 98 -4.12 1.72 28.62
N ARG A 99 -3.65 2.45 27.60
CA ARG A 99 -2.41 3.25 27.63
C ARG A 99 -2.66 4.76 27.63
N ASN A 100 -3.92 5.20 27.67
CA ASN A 100 -4.28 6.61 27.83
C ASN A 100 -4.88 6.95 29.22
N ARG A 101 -4.44 6.26 30.29
CA ARG A 101 -4.81 6.61 31.68
C ARG A 101 -3.63 7.08 32.54
N ALA A 102 -2.54 7.51 31.92
CA ALA A 102 -1.42 8.14 32.62
C ALA A 102 -0.96 9.37 31.82
N GLY A 103 -1.74 10.43 31.90
CA GLY A 103 -1.51 11.69 31.20
C GLY A 103 -2.69 12.61 31.41
N GLY A 104 -2.76 13.22 32.59
CA GLY A 104 -3.80 14.17 32.95
C GLY A 104 -3.77 15.39 32.03
N GLY A 105 -4.95 15.82 31.61
CA GLY A 105 -5.19 17.01 30.80
C GLY A 105 -6.67 17.12 30.50
N MET A 106 -7.36 17.93 31.30
CA MET A 106 -8.76 18.30 31.18
C MET A 106 -9.18 18.54 29.71
N ASN A 107 -10.25 17.89 29.26
CA ASN A 107 -11.16 18.42 28.24
C ASN A 107 -12.45 17.58 28.25
N GLU A 108 -13.40 18.02 29.07
CA GLU A 108 -14.80 17.66 28.94
C GLU A 108 -15.39 18.38 27.72
N MET A 109 -15.35 17.76 26.54
CA MET A 109 -16.34 18.04 25.50
C MET A 109 -16.26 17.03 24.36
N ASN A 110 -16.95 15.90 24.51
CA ASN A 110 -17.73 15.27 23.45
C ASN A 110 -18.50 14.06 24.01
N LYS A 111 -19.61 14.32 24.69
CA LYS A 111 -20.66 13.31 24.84
C LYS A 111 -21.50 13.35 23.56
N VAL A 112 -21.22 12.44 22.63
CA VAL A 112 -22.18 12.08 21.58
C VAL A 112 -23.35 11.36 22.27
N PRO A 113 -24.60 11.77 22.04
CA PRO A 113 -25.76 11.16 22.70
C PRO A 113 -26.20 9.90 21.96
N GLY A 114 -26.64 8.91 22.73
CA GLY A 114 -27.62 7.92 22.26
C GLY A 114 -27.04 6.69 21.58
N ASP A 115 -26.51 5.77 22.38
CA ASP A 115 -27.02 4.40 22.28
C ASP A 115 -27.18 3.88 23.71
N PHE A 116 -28.42 3.66 24.12
CA PHE A 116 -28.77 3.03 25.40
C PHE A 116 -28.40 1.55 25.31
N GLU A 117 -27.11 1.23 25.25
CA GLU A 117 -26.66 -0.09 25.69
C GLU A 117 -26.84 -0.14 27.20
N ILE A 118 -27.99 -0.64 27.65
CA ILE A 118 -28.19 -1.07 29.03
C ILE A 118 -27.19 -2.21 29.24
N ARG A 119 -25.97 -1.87 29.64
CA ARG A 119 -24.95 -2.83 30.06
C ARG A 119 -25.41 -3.40 31.38
N LEU A 120 -26.27 -4.40 31.32
CA LEU A 120 -26.58 -5.23 32.47
C LEU A 120 -25.25 -5.90 32.86
N SER A 121 -24.69 -5.46 33.97
CA SER A 121 -23.53 -6.11 34.61
C SER A 121 -23.83 -7.61 34.69
N GLY A 122 -22.84 -8.47 34.37
CA GLY A 122 -23.05 -9.92 34.29
C GLY A 122 -23.74 -10.52 35.53
N ASN A 123 -23.57 -9.87 36.68
CA ASN A 123 -24.28 -10.21 37.92
C ASN A 123 -25.81 -10.01 37.82
N LYS A 124 -26.28 -8.91 37.22
CA LYS A 124 -27.72 -8.64 37.03
C LYS A 124 -28.36 -9.61 36.03
N LEU A 125 -27.64 -10.01 34.98
CA LEU A 125 -28.13 -11.02 34.03
C LEU A 125 -28.32 -12.38 34.71
N ARG A 126 -27.39 -12.74 35.61
CA ARG A 126 -27.48 -13.98 36.39
C ARG A 126 -28.62 -13.96 37.39
N ASP A 127 -28.82 -12.84 38.08
CA ASP A 127 -29.95 -12.66 39.00
C ASP A 127 -31.29 -12.71 38.26
N LEU A 128 -31.37 -12.14 37.05
CA LEU A 128 -32.57 -12.20 36.21
C LEU A 128 -32.87 -13.64 35.77
N ALA A 129 -31.85 -14.36 35.28
CA ALA A 129 -31.98 -15.75 34.85
C ALA A 129 -32.46 -16.65 36.00
N TRP A 130 -31.91 -16.45 37.20
CA TRP A 130 -32.33 -17.18 38.40
C TRP A 130 -33.77 -16.87 38.80
N SER A 131 -34.17 -15.59 38.76
CA SER A 131 -35.55 -15.20 39.07
C SER A 131 -36.56 -15.78 38.08
N LEU A 132 -36.18 -15.92 36.80
CA LEU A 132 -37.04 -16.48 35.77
C LEU A 132 -37.26 -17.99 36.00
N ASP A 133 -36.19 -18.71 36.30
CA ASP A 133 -36.20 -20.15 36.56
C ASP A 133 -37.05 -20.50 37.81
N VAL A 134 -36.94 -19.68 38.86
CA VAL A 134 -37.76 -19.83 40.07
C VAL A 134 -39.24 -19.56 39.80
N LEU A 135 -39.56 -18.62 38.91
CA LEU A 135 -40.96 -18.32 38.53
C LEU A 135 -41.57 -19.45 37.70
N ASP A 136 -40.79 -20.11 36.85
CA ASP A 136 -41.26 -21.24 36.03
C ASP A 136 -41.60 -22.45 36.91
N LEU A 137 -40.76 -22.75 37.91
CA LEU A 137 -41.01 -23.81 38.90
C LEU A 137 -42.27 -23.56 39.76
N LYS A 138 -42.66 -22.29 39.94
CA LYS A 138 -43.89 -21.93 40.68
C LYS A 138 -45.15 -22.08 39.83
N LYS A 139 -45.03 -22.06 38.50
CA LYS A 139 -46.15 -22.14 37.56
C LYS A 139 -46.62 -23.58 37.32
N GLU A 140 -45.75 -24.55 37.58
CA GLU A 140 -45.98 -26.00 37.45
C GLU A 140 -46.59 -26.65 38.73
N LYS A 141 -47.11 -25.85 39.69
CA LYS A 141 -47.88 -26.29 40.86
C LYS A 141 -49.23 -25.61 40.90
#